data_AF-A0A1Y4EPY3-F1
#
_entry.id   AF-A0A1Y4EPY3-F1
#
_cell.length_a   1.000
_cell.length_b   1.000
_cell.length_c   1.000
_cell.angle_alpha   90.00
_cell.angle_beta   90.00
_cell.angle_gamma   90.00
#
_symmetry.space_group_name_H-M   'P 1'
#
loop_
_entity.id
_entity.type
_entity.pdbx_description
1 polymer ?
#
loop_
_entity_poly.entity_id
_entity_poly.type
_entity_poly.pdbx_seq_one_letter_code
_entity_poly.pdbx_strand_id
1 'polypeptide(L)' 'MGTAKSKGLPRCTAHRDCFANKDGVCVCLGDNDFHGKDCPFFKTTAQCDADRQKSYERLVSIGRDDLIERYQVRGVYGS' A
#
# COMPACT_ATOMS: atom_id res chain seq x y z
N MET A 1 -11.25 -1.71 14.89
CA MET A 1 -10.44 -0.92 15.86
C MET A 1 -9.44 -0.09 15.06
N GLY A 2 -9.60 1.24 15.02
CA GLY A 2 -8.67 2.14 14.32
C GLY A 2 -7.37 2.26 15.10
N THR A 3 -6.24 2.13 14.43
CA THR A 3 -4.91 2.28 15.03
C THR A 3 -4.73 3.73 15.50
N ALA A 4 -4.00 3.95 16.60
CA ALA A 4 -3.85 5.25 17.25
C ALA A 4 -3.41 6.41 16.31
N LYS A 5 -2.80 6.10 15.16
CA LYS A 5 -2.40 7.08 14.13
C LYS A 5 -3.56 7.76 13.37
N SER A 6 -4.79 7.24 13.48
CA SER A 6 -5.93 7.68 12.68
C SER A 6 -6.89 8.65 13.39
N LYS A 7 -6.70 8.92 14.70
CA LYS A 7 -7.61 9.76 15.46
C LYS A 7 -7.45 11.23 15.06
N GLY A 8 -8.50 11.81 14.46
CA GLY A 8 -8.57 13.24 14.14
C GLY A 8 -8.06 13.62 12.75
N LEU A 9 -7.62 12.66 11.93
CA LEU A 9 -7.26 12.96 10.54
C LEU A 9 -8.53 13.21 9.70
N PRO A 10 -8.48 14.15 8.73
CA PRO A 10 -9.56 14.33 7.77
C PRO A 10 -9.77 13.04 6.98
N ARG A 11 -11.02 12.79 6.59
CA ARG A 11 -11.35 11.59 5.80
C ARG A 11 -11.06 11.85 4.32
N CYS A 12 -10.31 10.95 3.69
CA CYS A 12 -10.12 10.93 2.26
C CYS A 12 -11.38 10.37 1.58
N THR A 13 -12.09 11.21 0.84
CA THR A 13 -13.27 10.85 0.04
C THR A 13 -12.96 10.71 -1.46
N ALA A 14 -11.84 11.26 -1.93
CA ALA A 14 -11.42 11.24 -3.32
C ALA A 14 -10.97 9.85 -3.79
N HIS A 15 -10.16 9.16 -2.99
CA HIS A 15 -9.49 7.91 -3.38
C HIS A 15 -9.94 6.72 -2.52
N ARG A 16 -11.18 6.27 -2.72
CA ARG A 16 -11.76 5.14 -1.97
C ARG A 16 -11.18 3.78 -2.35
N ASP A 17 -10.60 3.68 -3.53
CA ASP A 17 -9.96 2.48 -4.09
C ASP A 17 -8.44 2.43 -3.84
N CYS A 18 -7.90 3.42 -3.12
CA CYS A 18 -6.50 3.43 -2.72
C CYS A 18 -6.18 2.24 -1.82
N PHE A 19 -5.09 1.54 -2.10
CA PHE A 19 -4.65 0.37 -1.32
C PHE A 19 -4.45 0.70 0.19
N ALA A 20 -4.15 1.96 0.48
CA ALA A 20 -3.90 2.48 1.82
C ALA A 20 -5.14 3.12 2.46
N ASN A 21 -6.25 3.27 1.74
CA ASN A 21 -7.49 3.83 2.31
C ASN A 21 -8.23 2.76 3.11
N LYS A 22 -8.27 2.92 4.43
CA LYS A 22 -9.07 2.08 5.33
C LYS A 22 -10.10 2.94 6.04
N ASP A 23 -11.37 2.68 5.78
CA ASP A 23 -12.50 3.42 6.33
C ASP A 23 -12.41 4.94 6.09
N GLY A 24 -11.84 5.38 4.96
CA GLY A 24 -11.67 6.79 4.62
C GLY A 24 -10.40 7.42 5.21
N VAL A 25 -9.45 6.66 5.75
CA VAL A 25 -8.20 7.17 6.33
C VAL A 25 -7.01 6.46 5.69
N CYS A 26 -5.97 7.20 5.30
CA CYS A 26 -4.71 6.59 4.87
C CYS A 26 -4.02 5.91 6.06
N VAL A 27 -3.72 4.62 5.92
CA VAL A 27 -2.96 3.86 6.94
C VAL A 27 -1.45 3.92 6.73
N CYS A 28 -1.00 4.38 5.55
CA CYS A 28 0.42 4.47 5.21
C CYS A 28 1.05 5.81 5.61
N LEU A 29 0.28 6.90 5.54
CA LEU A 29 0.76 8.27 5.77
C LEU A 29 0.06 8.88 6.98
N GLY A 30 0.72 9.84 7.63
CA GLY A 30 0.15 10.61 8.74
C GLY A 30 -0.66 11.84 8.31
N ASP A 31 -0.94 11.97 7.01
CA ASP A 31 -1.66 13.09 6.39
C ASP A 31 -2.64 12.53 5.36
N ASN A 32 -3.86 13.06 5.36
CA ASN A 32 -4.96 12.70 4.47
C ASN A 32 -5.48 13.88 3.63
N ASP A 33 -5.01 15.09 3.89
CA ASP A 33 -5.46 16.32 3.23
C ASP A 33 -4.40 16.89 2.30
N PHE A 34 -3.12 16.61 2.55
CA PHE A 34 -2.00 17.03 1.70
C PHE A 34 -2.03 18.54 1.37
N HIS A 35 -2.45 19.36 2.35
CA HIS A 35 -2.68 20.80 2.21
C HIS A 35 -3.73 21.17 1.15
N GLY A 36 -4.85 20.44 1.13
CA GLY A 36 -5.93 20.59 0.16
C GLY A 36 -5.59 20.11 -1.25
N LYS A 37 -4.52 19.31 -1.41
CA LYS A 37 -4.10 18.76 -2.71
C LYS A 37 -4.46 17.28 -2.81
N ASP A 38 -4.46 16.79 -4.04
CA ASP A 38 -4.63 15.37 -4.27
C ASP A 38 -3.43 14.56 -3.74
N CYS A 39 -3.68 13.32 -3.29
CA CYS A 39 -2.65 12.48 -2.69
C CYS A 39 -1.54 12.15 -3.72
N PRO A 40 -0.29 12.61 -3.53
CA PRO A 40 0.79 12.36 -4.49
C PRO A 40 1.26 10.89 -4.49
N PHE A 41 0.83 10.10 -3.51
CA PHE A 41 1.14 8.68 -3.36
C PHE A 41 -0.07 7.79 -3.64
N PHE A 42 -1.13 8.32 -4.27
CA PHE A 42 -2.29 7.53 -4.64
C PHE A 42 -1.88 6.35 -5.51
N LYS A 43 -2.40 5.17 -5.15
CA LYS A 43 -2.26 3.95 -5.93
C LYS A 43 -3.44 3.04 -5.65
N THR A 44 -4.05 2.48 -6.68
CA THR A 44 -5.12 1.50 -6.50
C THR A 44 -4.56 0.19 -5.93
N THR A 45 -5.40 -0.65 -5.33
CA THR A 45 -4.98 -2.01 -4.90
C THR A 45 -4.35 -2.80 -6.05
N ALA A 46 -4.95 -2.75 -7.24
CA ALA A 46 -4.45 -3.45 -8.42
C ALA A 46 -3.05 -2.96 -8.85
N GLN A 47 -2.82 -1.64 -8.85
CA GLN A 47 -1.50 -1.08 -9.14
C GLN A 47 -0.47 -1.47 -8.07
N CYS A 48 -0.86 -1.47 -6.80
CA CYS A 48 0.02 -1.88 -5.69
C CYS A 48 0.42 -3.36 -5.81
N ASP A 49 -0.53 -4.22 -6.15
CA ASP A 49 -0.30 -5.65 -6.36
C ASP A 49 0.60 -5.91 -7.57
N ALA A 50 0.38 -5.19 -8.69
CA ALA A 50 1.23 -5.29 -9.86
C ALA A 50 2.69 -4.88 -9.57
N ASP A 51 2.91 -3.82 -8.79
CA ASP A 51 4.27 -3.39 -8.42
C ASP A 51 4.93 -4.32 -7.40
N ARG A 52 4.14 -4.94 -6.52
CA ARG A 52 4.61 -6.03 -5.65
C ARG A 52 5.05 -7.24 -6.47
N GLN A 53 4.28 -7.60 -7.49
CA GLN A 53 4.60 -8.71 -8.38
C GLN A 53 5.90 -8.46 -9.17
N LYS A 54 6.09 -7.27 -9.74
CA LYS A 54 7.36 -6.90 -10.39
C LYS A 54 8.55 -6.97 -9.44
N SER A 55 8.36 -6.55 -8.19
CA SER A 55 9.41 -6.61 -7.17
C SER A 55 9.76 -8.05 -6.80
N TYR A 56 8.76 -8.92 -6.70
CA TYR A 56 8.96 -10.36 -6.50
C TYR A 56 9.74 -10.99 -7.67
N GLU A 57 9.31 -10.76 -8.92
CA GLU A 57 9.98 -11.26 -10.13
C GLU A 57 11.43 -10.78 -10.18
N ARG A 58 11.68 -9.53 -9.80
CA ARG A 58 13.03 -8.98 -9.71
C ARG A 58 13.88 -9.75 -8.71
N LEU A 59 13.38 -10.01 -7.50
CA LEU A 59 14.12 -10.75 -6.46
C LEU A 59 14.46 -12.18 -6.92
N VAL A 60 13.50 -12.89 -7.53
CA VAL A 60 13.73 -14.22 -8.11
C VAL A 60 14.81 -14.16 -9.20
N SER A 61 14.77 -13.15 -10.08
CA SER A 61 15.74 -13.01 -11.17
C SER A 61 17.20 -12.80 -10.71
N ILE A 62 17.42 -12.34 -9.47
CA ILE A 62 18.77 -12.16 -8.89
C ILE A 62 19.11 -13.20 -7.84
N GLY A 63 18.30 -14.26 -7.71
CA GLY A 63 18.52 -15.32 -6.72
C GLY A 63 18.47 -14.81 -5.28
N ARG A 64 17.65 -13.78 -5.00
CA ARG A 64 17.45 -13.25 -3.65
C ARG A 64 16.20 -13.85 -3.00
N ASP A 65 16.06 -15.16 -3.15
CA ASP A 65 14.98 -15.94 -2.54
C ASP A 65 15.04 -15.87 -1.00
N ASP A 66 16.24 -15.65 -0.44
CA ASP A 66 16.46 -15.37 1.00
C ASP A 66 15.62 -14.19 1.51
N LEU A 67 15.42 -13.15 0.68
CA LEU A 67 14.61 -12.00 1.04
C LEU A 67 13.11 -12.30 0.93
N ILE A 68 12.72 -13.14 -0.02
CA ILE A 68 11.33 -13.57 -0.19
C ILE A 68 10.90 -14.40 1.02
N GLU A 69 11.73 -15.38 1.42
CA GLU A 69 11.49 -16.23 2.59
C GLU A 69 11.47 -15.42 3.88
N ARG A 70 12.46 -14.54 4.10
CA ARG A 70 12.60 -13.76 5.34
C ARG A 70 11.43 -12.82 5.57
N TYR A 71 10.95 -12.14 4.53
CA TYR A 71 9.92 -11.12 4.64
C TYR A 71 8.53 -11.60 4.21
N GLN A 72 8.40 -12.90 3.92
CA GLN A 72 7.17 -13.52 3.44
C GLN A 72 6.54 -12.70 2.30
N VAL A 73 7.38 -12.29 1.34
CA VAL A 73 6.92 -11.46 0.21
C VAL A 73 5.92 -12.28 -0.60
N ARG A 74 4.63 -11.94 -0.46
CA ARG A 74 3.56 -12.59 -1.20
C ARG A 74 3.67 -12.25 -2.69
N GLY A 75 4.06 -13.23 -3.49
CA GLY A 75 3.78 -13.24 -4.93
C GLY A 75 2.28 -13.41 -5.17
N VAL A 76 1.78 -12.96 -6.31
CA VAL A 76 0.35 -13.08 -6.69
C VAL A 76 0.04 -14.45 -7.32
N TYR A 77 0.92 -15.45 -7.16
CA TYR A 77 0.69 -16.81 -7.66
C TYR A 77 0.21 -17.74 -6.54
N GLY A 78 -1.12 -17.89 -6.45
CA GLY A 78 -1.83 -19.16 -6.18
C GLY A 78 -1.84 -19.77 -4.78
N SER A 79 -2.85 -19.43 -3.97
CA SER A 79 -3.89 -20.35 -3.43
C SER A 79 -4.95 -19.56 -2.67
#